data_AF-A0A523A4H4-F1
#
_entry.id   AF-A0A523A4H4-F1
#
_cell.length_a   1.000
_cell.length_b   1.000
_cell.length_c   1.000
_cell.angle_alpha   90.00
_cell.angle_beta   90.00
_cell.angle_gamma   90.00
#
_symmetry.space_group_name_H-M   'P 1'
#
loop_
_entity.id
_entity.type
_entity.pdbx_description
1 polymer ?
#
loop_
_entity_poly.entity_id
_entity_poly.type
_entity_poly.pdbx_seq_one_letter_code
_entity_poly.pdbx_strand_id
1 'polypeptide(L)'
;MEMTPSHQPEHSCSSFVSCRSDWIPRRRGRGAGSGRLARSPVGETGLELSVNRAIGRAARRQHCGMNEIQTHRLNALRAGTSRIVLQHARTRVNGRPASDASVRARHQTLMAACNQLWQLGYQLRDIQNLEQRHVRALVQHWFKAGYQPKTIENNLSNLRLLSGWIGKPSLIPERNASRFFLPEVPPEQLKVGTVAARSKSWSESGVDVGAMIERAHGIDVRFGAMIFLSVAFGLRRQEQVLIRPHQADGGTHLRIRDDIAKGGRDRDIPIQHPFQRAALDNAKGVVRQGESLGWPRRSKQANIRHYAYLMREHLHISKKASGCVAHGLRAEYSENVTLLAGLVPPVLGGDKGQMPPARREAIQQQLSENLGHNRTRVTGAYIGSFRVHPRVPVARENTIVYRGYTLNVTADFQNNRMVGVLAQVREHVEFVAATPTQLEARFRQAVDEKLAGKSLGGGPLDPGVSGA
;
A
#
# COMPACT_ATOMS: atom_id res chain seq x y z
N MET A 1 -16.15 64.20 16.95
CA MET A 1 -15.65 64.55 18.28
C MET A 1 -15.31 63.23 18.96
N GLU A 2 -14.08 62.75 18.80
CA GLU A 2 -12.92 63.05 19.67
C GLU A 2 -13.08 62.31 21.02
N MET A 3 -12.09 61.66 21.63
CA MET A 3 -10.66 61.52 21.39
C MET A 3 -10.19 60.31 22.22
N THR A 4 -9.03 59.74 21.87
CA THR A 4 -8.30 58.69 22.57
C THR A 4 -7.44 59.28 23.74
N PRO A 5 -6.35 58.66 24.26
CA PRO A 5 -6.23 58.18 25.64
C PRO A 5 -5.03 58.82 26.41
N SER A 6 -4.80 58.44 27.67
CA SER A 6 -3.55 58.73 28.41
C SER A 6 -3.43 57.77 29.62
N HIS A 7 -2.28 57.38 30.17
CA HIS A 7 -0.86 57.54 29.87
C HIS A 7 -0.12 56.55 30.80
N GLN A 8 1.03 56.01 30.39
CA GLN A 8 2.06 55.53 31.33
C GLN A 8 2.88 56.72 31.87
N PRO A 9 3.78 56.50 32.86
CA PRO A 9 5.19 56.56 32.49
C PRO A 9 6.13 55.56 33.20
N GLU A 10 7.32 55.49 32.60
CA GLU A 10 8.52 54.68 32.86
C GLU A 10 9.38 55.15 34.04
N HIS A 11 10.29 54.28 34.53
CA HIS A 11 11.70 54.54 34.94
C HIS A 11 12.41 53.17 35.15
N SER A 12 13.38 52.76 34.31
CA SER A 12 14.87 52.83 34.47
C SER A 12 15.41 52.33 35.84
N CYS A 13 16.52 51.59 36.00
CA CYS A 13 17.79 51.54 35.29
C CYS A 13 18.68 50.35 35.76
N SER A 14 19.53 49.82 34.84
CA SER A 14 20.93 49.32 35.04
C SER A 14 21.23 48.05 35.91
N SER A 15 22.24 47.19 35.66
CA SER A 15 23.21 46.95 34.57
C SER A 15 24.23 45.81 34.95
N PHE A 16 25.08 45.40 33.98
CA PHE A 16 26.40 44.70 34.08
C PHE A 16 26.42 43.15 34.25
N VAL A 17 27.17 42.24 33.56
CA VAL A 17 28.47 42.17 32.80
C VAL A 17 28.43 40.94 31.83
N SER A 18 28.63 41.08 30.51
CA SER A 18 29.82 40.75 29.66
C SER A 18 30.57 39.42 29.89
N CYS A 19 30.64 38.56 28.84
CA CYS A 19 31.94 38.10 28.33
C CYS A 19 31.83 37.56 26.89
N ARG A 20 32.45 38.30 25.95
CA ARG A 20 32.83 37.84 24.60
C ARG A 20 34.33 37.55 24.61
N SER A 21 34.76 36.65 23.74
CA SER A 21 36.13 36.66 23.22
C SER A 21 36.07 36.35 21.73
N ASP A 22 36.27 37.40 20.94
CA ASP A 22 36.56 37.36 19.51
C ASP A 22 37.98 36.81 19.27
N TRP A 23 38.29 36.34 18.04
CA TRP A 23 39.34 36.93 17.20
C TRP A 23 39.40 36.27 15.79
N ILE A 24 39.60 37.13 14.79
CA ILE A 24 39.55 36.87 13.33
C ILE A 24 40.99 36.88 12.72
N PRO A 25 41.26 36.93 11.40
CA PRO A 25 42.03 35.92 10.64
C PRO A 25 43.39 36.42 10.09
N ARG A 26 44.29 35.53 9.62
CA ARG A 26 45.35 35.92 8.65
C ARG A 26 45.69 34.83 7.62
N ARG A 27 46.10 35.31 6.44
CA ARG A 27 46.33 34.62 5.16
C ARG A 27 47.83 34.34 4.90
N ARG A 28 48.05 33.30 4.08
CA ARG A 28 49.15 32.99 3.11
C ARG A 28 50.52 32.51 3.64
N GLY A 29 50.91 31.33 3.14
CA GLY A 29 52.29 30.84 2.97
C GLY A 29 52.32 29.52 2.22
N ARG A 30 53.10 29.42 1.14
CA ARG A 30 53.20 28.27 0.21
C ARG A 30 54.09 27.16 0.77
N GLY A 31 53.88 25.91 0.37
CA GLY A 31 54.83 24.81 0.55
C GLY A 31 54.31 23.49 -0.02
N ALA A 32 55.03 22.91 -0.96
CA ALA A 32 54.71 21.71 -1.72
C ALA A 32 54.93 20.40 -0.92
N GLY A 33 54.26 19.31 -1.30
CA GLY A 33 54.57 17.95 -0.80
C GLY A 33 53.51 16.87 -1.06
N SER A 34 53.66 16.18 -2.20
CA SER A 34 53.35 14.76 -2.49
C SER A 34 52.25 13.97 -1.73
N GLY A 35 51.20 13.60 -2.47
CA GLY A 35 50.80 12.20 -2.74
C GLY A 35 50.29 11.28 -1.63
N ARG A 36 48.97 11.01 -1.62
CA ARG A 36 48.37 9.64 -1.61
C ARG A 36 46.82 9.70 -1.68
N LEU A 37 46.26 8.88 -2.57
CA LEU A 37 44.82 8.70 -2.80
C LEU A 37 44.18 7.90 -1.65
N ALA A 38 43.11 8.44 -1.08
CA ALA A 38 42.29 7.81 -0.04
C ALA A 38 41.25 6.84 -0.64
N ARG A 39 41.20 5.60 -0.11
CA ARG A 39 40.08 4.67 -0.27
C ARG A 39 39.07 4.91 0.85
N SER A 40 37.78 4.98 0.53
CA SER A 40 36.67 4.93 1.50
C SER A 40 35.97 3.56 1.44
N PRO A 41 35.64 2.94 2.59
CA PRO A 41 34.83 1.73 2.63
C PRO A 41 33.33 2.10 2.78
N VAL A 42 32.47 1.47 1.98
CA VAL A 42 31.01 1.52 2.17
C VAL A 42 30.60 0.23 2.88
N GLY A 43 30.13 0.35 4.12
CA GLY A 43 29.57 -0.75 4.89
C GLY A 43 28.19 -1.16 4.39
N GLU A 44 28.03 -2.46 4.13
CA GLU A 44 26.78 -3.12 3.76
C GLU A 44 25.90 -3.36 5.00
N THR A 45 24.58 -3.18 4.88
CA THR A 45 23.62 -3.29 5.99
C THR A 45 22.88 -4.63 5.98
N GLY A 46 22.82 -5.28 7.15
CA GLY A 46 22.48 -6.68 7.39
C GLY A 46 21.02 -7.15 7.19
N LEU A 47 20.28 -6.63 6.20
CA LEU A 47 18.95 -7.15 5.84
C LEU A 47 18.94 -8.03 4.57
N GLU A 48 20.00 -7.99 3.76
CA GLU A 48 20.17 -8.87 2.58
C GLU A 48 20.48 -10.34 2.93
N LEU A 49 20.85 -10.62 4.19
CA LEU A 49 21.30 -11.95 4.62
C LEU A 49 20.16 -12.94 4.94
N SER A 50 18.93 -12.49 5.23
CA SER A 50 17.88 -13.41 5.73
C SER A 50 17.02 -14.05 4.63
N VAL A 51 16.83 -13.40 3.47
CA VAL A 51 16.07 -13.98 2.35
C VAL A 51 16.96 -14.96 1.55
N ASN A 52 18.26 -14.69 1.45
CA ASN A 52 19.22 -15.59 0.80
C ASN A 52 19.51 -16.87 1.61
N ARG A 53 19.30 -16.87 2.95
CA ARG A 53 19.55 -18.05 3.79
C ARG A 53 18.50 -19.15 3.66
N ALA A 54 17.24 -18.83 3.35
CA ALA A 54 16.18 -19.84 3.20
C ALA A 54 16.22 -20.55 1.84
N ILE A 55 16.74 -19.89 0.79
CA ILE A 55 16.99 -20.50 -0.52
C ILE A 55 18.30 -21.32 -0.50
N GLY A 56 19.25 -20.95 0.37
CA GLY A 56 20.62 -21.49 0.41
C GLY A 56 20.82 -22.86 1.05
N ARG A 57 19.78 -23.61 1.45
CA ARG A 57 19.94 -24.99 1.94
C ARG A 57 19.51 -26.07 0.95
N ALA A 58 18.61 -25.76 0.01
CA ALA A 58 18.26 -26.67 -1.08
C ALA A 58 19.10 -26.43 -2.37
N ALA A 59 19.65 -25.22 -2.54
CA ALA A 59 20.49 -24.86 -3.70
C ALA A 59 21.99 -25.17 -3.51
N ARG A 60 22.36 -26.11 -2.64
CA ARG A 60 23.76 -26.52 -2.37
C ARG A 60 24.24 -27.71 -3.20
N ARG A 61 23.55 -28.07 -4.28
CA ARG A 61 24.07 -29.03 -5.26
C ARG A 61 23.90 -28.43 -6.65
N GLN A 62 25.04 -28.21 -7.31
CA GLN A 62 25.27 -27.64 -8.65
C GLN A 62 25.19 -26.10 -8.79
N HIS A 63 26.17 -25.38 -8.24
CA HIS A 63 26.70 -24.18 -8.89
C HIS A 63 28.01 -24.57 -9.59
N CYS A 64 27.92 -24.91 -10.87
CA CYS A 64 29.11 -24.87 -11.73
C CYS A 64 29.40 -23.40 -11.98
N GLY A 65 30.52 -22.87 -11.46
CA GLY A 65 30.92 -21.48 -11.68
C GLY A 65 31.07 -21.21 -13.18
N MET A 66 30.50 -20.11 -13.67
CA MET A 66 30.69 -19.69 -15.06
C MET A 66 32.17 -19.42 -15.33
N ASN A 67 32.70 -19.91 -16.44
CA ASN A 67 34.06 -19.56 -16.85
C ASN A 67 34.13 -18.11 -17.38
N GLU A 68 35.35 -17.59 -17.57
CA GLU A 68 35.57 -16.22 -18.01
C GLU A 68 34.87 -15.91 -19.35
N ILE A 69 34.91 -16.85 -20.30
CA ILE A 69 34.28 -16.72 -21.62
C ILE A 69 32.75 -16.61 -21.47
N GLN A 70 32.14 -17.46 -20.65
CA GLN A 70 30.71 -17.43 -20.36
C GLN A 70 30.31 -16.12 -19.69
N THR A 71 31.12 -15.62 -18.75
CA THR A 71 30.90 -14.34 -18.06
C THR A 71 30.97 -13.17 -19.04
N HIS A 72 31.97 -13.15 -19.92
CA HIS A 72 32.10 -12.15 -20.95
C HIS A 72 30.89 -12.15 -21.90
N ARG A 73 30.42 -13.32 -22.34
CA ARG A 73 29.24 -13.45 -23.22
C ARG A 73 27.95 -12.98 -22.55
N LEU A 74 27.73 -13.33 -21.27
CA LEU A 74 26.57 -12.84 -20.52
C LEU A 74 26.62 -11.31 -20.36
N ASN A 75 27.80 -10.75 -20.09
CA ASN A 75 27.97 -9.30 -19.99
C ASN A 75 27.71 -8.61 -21.34
N ALA A 76 28.13 -9.21 -22.45
CA ALA A 76 27.83 -8.70 -23.80
C ALA A 76 26.31 -8.70 -24.08
N LEU A 77 25.61 -9.79 -23.77
CA LEU A 77 24.15 -9.88 -23.89
C LEU A 77 23.44 -8.81 -23.06
N ARG A 78 23.88 -8.62 -21.80
CA ARG A 78 23.34 -7.60 -20.90
C ARG A 78 23.61 -6.19 -21.41
N ALA A 79 24.81 -5.92 -21.91
CA ALA A 79 25.17 -4.62 -22.47
C ALA A 79 24.33 -4.30 -23.71
N GLY A 80 24.16 -5.26 -24.63
CA GLY A 80 23.29 -5.13 -25.81
C GLY A 80 21.84 -4.85 -25.42
N THR A 81 21.28 -5.65 -24.49
CA THR A 81 19.92 -5.45 -23.98
C THR A 81 19.77 -4.09 -23.29
N SER A 82 20.75 -3.69 -22.47
CA SER A 82 20.74 -2.40 -21.77
C SER A 82 20.72 -1.23 -22.74
N ARG A 83 21.49 -1.31 -23.84
CA ARG A 83 21.51 -0.26 -24.89
C ARG A 83 20.12 -0.05 -25.49
N ILE A 84 19.44 -1.13 -25.87
CA ILE A 84 18.07 -1.08 -26.43
C ILE A 84 17.10 -0.48 -25.43
N VAL A 85 17.16 -0.90 -24.16
CA VAL A 85 16.31 -0.34 -23.10
C VAL A 85 16.54 1.16 -22.94
N LEU A 86 17.79 1.62 -22.88
CA LEU A 86 18.08 3.04 -22.69
C LEU A 86 17.68 3.89 -23.89
N GLN A 87 17.74 3.33 -25.11
CA GLN A 87 17.32 3.98 -26.34
C GLN A 87 15.80 4.18 -26.41
N HIS A 88 15.01 3.17 -26.01
CA HIS A 88 13.55 3.18 -26.24
C HIS A 88 12.68 3.39 -25.00
N ALA A 89 13.16 3.03 -23.79
CA ALA A 89 12.30 2.96 -22.61
C ALA A 89 11.81 4.31 -22.09
N ARG A 90 12.41 5.43 -22.54
CA ARG A 90 12.04 6.80 -22.15
C ARG A 90 10.71 7.26 -22.77
N THR A 91 10.22 6.57 -23.80
CA THR A 91 8.94 6.86 -24.42
C THR A 91 7.96 5.73 -24.11
N ARG A 92 6.76 6.07 -23.64
CA ARG A 92 5.69 5.09 -23.41
C ARG A 92 4.98 4.79 -24.74
N VAL A 93 4.21 3.70 -24.75
CA VAL A 93 3.36 3.30 -25.89
C VAL A 93 2.38 4.42 -26.31
N ASN A 94 1.94 5.26 -25.36
CA ASN A 94 1.06 6.39 -25.63
C ASN A 94 1.79 7.71 -25.97
N GLY A 95 3.07 7.65 -26.35
CA GLY A 95 3.90 8.81 -26.71
C GLY A 95 4.38 9.67 -25.53
N ARG A 96 3.83 9.51 -24.33
CA ARG A 96 4.23 10.31 -23.16
C ARG A 96 5.59 9.85 -22.59
N PRO A 97 6.37 10.76 -21.97
CA PRO A 97 7.59 10.38 -21.27
C PRO A 97 7.39 9.33 -20.17
N ALA A 98 8.25 8.32 -20.14
CA ALA A 98 8.34 7.36 -19.05
C ALA A 98 9.10 7.98 -17.87
N SER A 99 8.68 7.65 -16.64
CA SER A 99 9.43 8.08 -15.47
C SER A 99 10.73 7.29 -15.33
N ASP A 100 11.77 7.88 -14.75
CA ASP A 100 13.04 7.17 -14.48
C ASP A 100 12.84 5.89 -13.67
N ALA A 101 11.88 5.89 -12.74
CA ALA A 101 11.54 4.70 -11.97
C ALA A 101 10.98 3.58 -12.88
N SER A 102 10.17 3.93 -13.88
CA SER A 102 9.66 2.97 -14.87
C SER A 102 10.77 2.42 -15.76
N VAL A 103 11.69 3.28 -16.20
CA VAL A 103 12.86 2.87 -16.99
C VAL A 103 13.74 1.92 -16.18
N ARG A 104 14.08 2.28 -14.94
CA ARG A 104 14.87 1.43 -14.02
C ARG A 104 14.22 0.07 -13.75
N ALA A 105 12.93 0.04 -13.44
CA ALA A 105 12.22 -1.21 -13.16
C ALA A 105 12.20 -2.15 -14.37
N ARG A 106 12.01 -1.59 -15.57
CA ARG A 106 12.07 -2.35 -16.83
C ARG A 106 13.47 -2.88 -17.11
N HIS A 107 14.49 -2.02 -16.96
CA HIS A 107 15.88 -2.41 -17.10
C HIS A 107 16.24 -3.58 -16.18
N GLN A 108 15.93 -3.47 -14.88
CA GLN A 108 16.15 -4.55 -13.91
C GLN A 108 15.45 -5.85 -14.29
N THR A 109 14.19 -5.78 -14.73
CA THR A 109 13.43 -6.96 -15.16
C THR A 109 14.08 -7.66 -16.35
N LEU A 110 14.54 -6.90 -17.35
CA LEU A 110 15.16 -7.45 -18.55
C LEU A 110 16.58 -7.96 -18.30
N MET A 111 17.36 -7.33 -17.41
CA MET A 111 18.64 -7.85 -16.96
C MET A 111 18.48 -9.18 -16.21
N ALA A 112 17.47 -9.27 -15.33
CA ALA A 112 17.15 -10.51 -14.63
C ALA A 112 16.77 -11.63 -15.62
N ALA A 113 15.96 -11.31 -16.64
CA ALA A 113 15.61 -12.27 -17.69
C ALA A 113 16.84 -12.78 -18.46
N CYS A 114 17.82 -11.92 -18.77
CA CYS A 114 19.08 -12.35 -19.40
C CYS A 114 19.85 -13.35 -18.52
N ASN A 115 19.98 -13.05 -17.22
CA ASN A 115 20.65 -13.94 -16.28
C ASN A 115 19.91 -15.28 -16.15
N GLN A 116 18.58 -15.26 -16.08
CA GLN A 116 17.77 -16.47 -15.95
C GLN A 116 17.83 -17.34 -17.21
N LEU A 117 17.81 -16.75 -18.41
CA LEU A 117 18.03 -17.49 -19.65
C LEU A 117 19.38 -18.23 -19.63
N TRP A 118 20.43 -17.55 -19.18
CA TRP A 118 21.75 -18.15 -19.06
C TRP A 118 21.78 -19.32 -18.05
N GLN A 119 21.15 -19.14 -16.90
CA GLN A 119 21.00 -20.19 -15.87
C GLN A 119 20.22 -21.40 -16.38
N LEU A 120 19.27 -21.19 -17.31
CA LEU A 120 18.50 -22.24 -17.96
C LEU A 120 19.23 -22.88 -19.16
N GLY A 121 20.48 -22.50 -19.42
CA GLY A 121 21.29 -23.03 -20.52
C GLY A 121 21.11 -22.32 -21.86
N TYR A 122 20.28 -21.28 -21.92
CA TYR A 122 20.08 -20.48 -23.13
C TYR A 122 21.12 -19.36 -23.21
N GLN A 123 22.26 -19.67 -23.83
CA GLN A 123 23.40 -18.77 -23.99
C GLN A 123 23.26 -17.87 -25.24
N LEU A 124 22.30 -16.95 -25.22
CA LEU A 124 22.12 -16.02 -26.33
C LEU A 124 23.37 -15.14 -26.51
N ARG A 125 23.91 -15.13 -27.73
CA ARG A 125 25.00 -14.22 -28.12
C ARG A 125 24.52 -12.77 -28.23
N ASP A 126 23.28 -12.61 -28.71
CA ASP A 126 22.62 -11.32 -28.91
C ASP A 126 21.15 -11.45 -28.50
N ILE A 127 20.59 -10.39 -27.91
CA ILE A 127 19.18 -10.29 -27.57
C ILE A 127 18.27 -10.30 -28.81
N GLN A 128 18.81 -9.93 -29.97
CA GLN A 128 18.15 -10.11 -31.28
C GLN A 128 17.80 -11.57 -31.55
N ASN A 129 18.49 -12.54 -30.93
CA ASN A 129 18.21 -13.97 -31.08
C ASN A 129 17.12 -14.47 -30.12
N LEU A 130 16.40 -13.56 -29.44
CA LEU A 130 15.25 -13.94 -28.62
C LEU A 130 14.16 -14.59 -29.49
N GLU A 131 13.62 -15.70 -29.01
CA GLU A 131 12.67 -16.57 -29.71
C GLU A 131 11.61 -17.06 -28.72
N GLN A 132 10.49 -17.60 -29.22
CA GLN A 132 9.39 -18.06 -28.35
C GLN A 132 9.84 -19.15 -27.38
N ARG A 133 10.77 -20.03 -27.77
CA ARG A 133 11.35 -21.06 -26.87
C ARG A 133 12.03 -20.46 -25.63
N HIS A 134 12.69 -19.31 -25.78
CA HIS A 134 13.36 -18.60 -24.69
C HIS A 134 12.34 -17.99 -23.72
N VAL A 135 11.29 -17.38 -24.26
CA VAL A 135 10.19 -16.83 -23.45
C VAL A 135 9.44 -17.95 -22.72
N ARG A 136 9.16 -19.08 -23.40
CA ARG A 136 8.54 -20.26 -22.80
C ARG A 136 9.36 -20.78 -21.62
N ALA A 137 10.67 -20.93 -21.80
CA ALA A 137 11.56 -21.39 -20.74
C ALA A 137 11.56 -20.46 -19.52
N LEU A 138 11.58 -19.13 -19.73
CA LEU A 138 11.46 -18.16 -18.64
C LEU A 138 10.14 -18.26 -17.89
N VAL A 139 9.02 -18.34 -18.61
CA VAL A 139 7.69 -18.43 -17.99
C VAL A 139 7.55 -19.73 -17.20
N GLN A 140 7.99 -20.86 -17.75
CA GLN A 140 8.02 -22.15 -17.06
C GLN A 140 8.90 -22.10 -15.82
N HIS A 141 10.08 -21.48 -15.90
CA HIS A 141 10.97 -21.29 -14.76
C HIS A 141 10.31 -20.44 -13.67
N TRP A 142 9.73 -19.28 -14.00
CA TRP A 142 9.06 -18.41 -13.04
C TRP A 142 7.89 -19.11 -12.37
N PHE A 143 7.08 -19.84 -13.14
CA PHE A 143 5.96 -20.61 -12.61
C PHE A 143 6.42 -21.69 -11.63
N LYS A 144 7.41 -22.52 -12.03
CA LYS A 144 8.01 -23.55 -11.16
C LYS A 144 8.68 -22.95 -9.92
N ALA A 145 9.26 -21.75 -10.03
CA ALA A 145 9.85 -21.01 -8.92
C ALA A 145 8.80 -20.32 -8.01
N GLY A 146 7.50 -20.52 -8.24
CA GLY A 146 6.44 -19.98 -7.39
C GLY A 146 6.20 -18.48 -7.55
N TYR A 147 6.56 -17.89 -8.70
CA TYR A 147 6.30 -16.48 -8.95
C TYR A 147 4.78 -16.25 -9.00
N GLN A 148 4.34 -15.16 -8.37
CA GLN A 148 2.93 -14.77 -8.41
C GLN A 148 2.49 -14.51 -9.87
N PRO A 149 1.25 -14.86 -10.27
CA PRO A 149 0.77 -14.64 -11.64
C PRO A 149 0.92 -13.19 -12.10
N LYS A 150 0.71 -12.23 -11.19
CA LYS A 150 0.92 -10.80 -11.48
C LYS A 150 2.36 -10.48 -11.87
N THR A 151 3.34 -11.14 -11.24
CA THR A 151 4.76 -10.95 -11.53
C THR A 151 5.11 -11.53 -12.89
N ILE A 152 4.60 -12.74 -13.21
CA ILE A 152 4.78 -13.37 -14.53
C ILE A 152 4.24 -12.46 -15.64
N GLU A 153 3.01 -11.96 -15.49
CA GLU A 153 2.40 -11.04 -16.47
C GLU A 153 3.17 -9.72 -16.61
N ASN A 154 3.69 -9.18 -15.50
CA ASN A 154 4.51 -7.96 -15.56
C ASN A 154 5.85 -8.21 -16.29
N ASN A 155 6.49 -9.36 -16.05
CA ASN A 155 7.72 -9.72 -16.75
C ASN A 155 7.47 -9.94 -18.25
N LEU A 156 6.39 -10.66 -18.60
CA LEU A 156 5.95 -10.84 -19.98
C LEU A 156 5.64 -9.49 -20.67
N SER A 157 5.03 -8.55 -19.96
CA SER A 157 4.77 -7.21 -20.47
C SER A 157 6.07 -6.45 -20.80
N ASN A 158 7.10 -6.58 -19.98
CA ASN A 158 8.42 -5.98 -20.26
C ASN A 158 9.14 -6.68 -21.42
N LEU A 159 9.07 -8.02 -21.48
CA LEU A 159 9.61 -8.78 -22.61
C LEU A 159 8.90 -8.45 -23.92
N ARG A 160 7.60 -8.17 -23.90
CA ARG A 160 6.83 -7.77 -25.10
C ARG A 160 7.25 -6.39 -25.62
N LEU A 161 7.54 -5.45 -24.72
CA LEU A 161 8.11 -4.17 -25.13
C LEU A 161 9.48 -4.37 -25.78
N LEU A 162 10.34 -5.19 -25.16
CA LEU A 162 11.63 -5.54 -25.73
C LEU A 162 11.48 -6.22 -27.11
N SER A 163 10.54 -7.15 -27.25
CA SER A 163 10.29 -7.86 -28.51
C SER A 163 9.87 -6.89 -29.62
N GLY A 164 9.06 -5.89 -29.30
CA GLY A 164 8.75 -4.79 -30.21
C GLY A 164 9.98 -3.99 -30.63
N TRP A 165 10.88 -3.66 -29.70
CA TRP A 165 12.09 -2.88 -29.99
C TRP A 165 13.13 -3.62 -30.83
N ILE A 166 13.16 -4.95 -30.76
CA ILE A 166 14.05 -5.79 -31.58
C ILE A 166 13.40 -6.24 -32.91
N GLY A 167 12.27 -5.63 -33.30
CA GLY A 167 11.59 -5.96 -34.56
C GLY A 167 10.83 -7.29 -34.56
N LYS A 168 10.51 -7.85 -33.38
CA LYS A 168 9.75 -9.10 -33.20
C LYS A 168 8.45 -8.88 -32.39
N PRO A 169 7.51 -8.04 -32.85
CA PRO A 169 6.30 -7.70 -32.07
C PRO A 169 5.39 -8.91 -31.80
N SER A 170 5.30 -9.85 -32.74
CA SER A 170 4.47 -11.06 -32.62
C SER A 170 5.09 -12.18 -31.77
N LEU A 171 6.25 -11.93 -31.15
CA LEU A 171 6.95 -12.94 -30.34
C LEU A 171 6.16 -13.34 -29.09
N ILE A 172 5.43 -12.39 -28.51
CA ILE A 172 4.67 -12.58 -27.28
C ILE A 172 3.23 -12.10 -27.54
N PRO A 173 2.23 -13.00 -27.44
CA PRO A 173 0.84 -12.61 -27.64
C PRO A 173 0.43 -11.46 -26.73
N GLU A 174 -0.42 -10.57 -27.24
CA GLU A 174 -0.91 -9.41 -26.49
C GLU A 174 -1.80 -9.84 -25.31
N ARG A 175 -2.63 -10.86 -25.55
CA ARG A 175 -3.62 -11.39 -24.61
C ARG A 175 -3.24 -12.80 -24.20
N ASN A 176 -3.54 -13.15 -22.95
CA ASN A 176 -3.36 -14.50 -22.40
C ASN A 176 -1.93 -15.06 -22.59
N ALA A 177 -0.91 -14.19 -22.48
CA ALA A 177 0.48 -14.55 -22.78
C ALA A 177 0.99 -15.67 -21.86
N SER A 178 0.69 -15.62 -20.55
CA SER A 178 1.04 -16.71 -19.63
C SER A 178 0.43 -18.04 -20.05
N ARG A 179 -0.86 -18.06 -20.42
CA ARG A 179 -1.56 -19.26 -20.92
C ARG A 179 -1.00 -19.78 -22.23
N PHE A 180 -0.57 -18.90 -23.14
CA PHE A 180 0.08 -19.31 -24.39
C PHE A 180 1.39 -20.07 -24.13
N PHE A 181 2.18 -19.65 -23.15
CA PHE A 181 3.44 -20.31 -22.80
C PHE A 181 3.30 -21.47 -21.80
N LEU A 182 2.16 -21.56 -21.11
CA LEU A 182 1.80 -22.61 -20.15
C LEU A 182 0.41 -23.21 -20.46
N PRO A 183 0.19 -23.79 -21.65
CA PRO A 183 -1.10 -24.39 -22.00
C PRO A 183 -1.49 -25.56 -21.09
N GLU A 184 -0.50 -26.22 -20.49
CA GLU A 184 -0.68 -27.33 -19.54
C GLU A 184 -1.15 -26.89 -18.15
N VAL A 185 -1.02 -25.61 -17.80
CA VAL A 185 -1.37 -25.11 -16.46
C VAL A 185 -2.83 -24.67 -16.44
N PRO A 186 -3.62 -25.10 -15.44
CA PRO A 186 -5.01 -24.69 -15.32
C PRO A 186 -5.17 -23.15 -15.25
N PRO A 187 -6.12 -22.55 -16.00
CA PRO A 187 -6.25 -21.08 -16.12
C PRO A 187 -6.40 -20.33 -14.79
N GLU A 188 -7.00 -20.96 -13.79
CA GLU A 188 -7.19 -20.39 -12.46
C GLU A 188 -5.86 -20.11 -11.74
N GLN A 189 -4.83 -20.92 -11.99
CA GLN A 189 -3.50 -20.74 -11.41
C GLN A 189 -2.73 -19.59 -12.06
N LEU A 190 -3.12 -19.17 -13.26
CA LEU A 190 -2.52 -18.07 -14.02
C LEU A 190 -3.29 -16.75 -13.86
N LYS A 191 -4.43 -16.78 -13.18
CA LYS A 191 -5.32 -15.62 -13.06
C LYS A 191 -4.75 -14.58 -12.11
N VAL A 192 -4.69 -13.34 -12.59
CA VAL A 192 -4.33 -12.17 -11.77
C VAL A 192 -5.56 -11.68 -11.00
N GLY A 193 -5.59 -11.92 -9.69
CA GLY A 193 -6.57 -11.31 -8.79
C GLY A 193 -6.30 -9.82 -8.57
N THR A 194 -7.22 -8.95 -8.99
CA THR A 194 -7.15 -7.50 -8.73
C THR A 194 -8.08 -7.04 -7.62
N VAL A 195 -9.02 -7.90 -7.22
CA VAL A 195 -10.00 -7.65 -6.16
C VAL A 195 -9.41 -8.08 -4.83
N ALA A 196 -9.57 -7.26 -3.80
CA ALA A 196 -9.19 -7.61 -2.45
C ALA A 196 -10.15 -8.67 -1.89
N ALA A 197 -9.60 -9.80 -1.44
CA ALA A 197 -10.37 -10.86 -0.77
C ALA A 197 -10.52 -10.59 0.74
N ARG A 198 -9.64 -9.77 1.32
CA ARG A 198 -9.64 -9.32 2.71
C ARG A 198 -9.21 -7.87 2.76
N SER A 199 -9.54 -7.18 3.86
CA SER A 199 -9.09 -5.81 4.06
C SER A 199 -7.56 -5.72 4.06
N LYS A 200 -7.06 -4.59 3.58
CA LYS A 200 -5.64 -4.23 3.61
C LYS A 200 -5.41 -3.00 4.51
N SER A 201 -6.45 -2.55 5.19
CA SER A 201 -6.39 -1.41 6.09
C SER A 201 -5.53 -1.74 7.32
N TRP A 202 -5.16 -0.69 8.05
CA TRP A 202 -4.34 -0.85 9.23
C TRP A 202 -5.19 -1.37 10.39
N SER A 203 -6.38 -0.79 10.56
CA SER A 203 -7.36 -1.21 11.57
C SER A 203 -7.66 -2.70 11.49
N GLU A 204 -7.95 -3.22 10.29
CA GLU A 204 -8.24 -4.65 10.08
C GLU A 204 -7.01 -5.57 10.18
N SER A 205 -5.82 -4.99 10.32
CA SER A 205 -4.60 -5.73 10.65
C SER A 205 -4.24 -5.63 12.14
N GLY A 206 -5.14 -5.10 12.97
CA GLY A 206 -4.95 -4.93 14.42
C GLY A 206 -4.06 -3.74 14.78
N VAL A 207 -3.84 -2.80 13.86
CA VAL A 207 -3.06 -1.59 14.13
C VAL A 207 -4.00 -0.46 14.56
N ASP A 208 -3.78 0.08 15.75
CA ASP A 208 -4.40 1.33 16.18
C ASP A 208 -3.84 2.50 15.36
N VAL A 209 -4.66 3.01 14.44
CA VAL A 209 -4.28 4.10 13.52
C VAL A 209 -4.02 5.40 14.27
N GLY A 210 -4.80 5.72 15.30
CA GLY A 210 -4.64 6.94 16.08
C GLY A 210 -3.32 6.95 16.85
N ALA A 211 -3.07 5.88 17.61
CA ALA A 211 -1.80 5.71 18.33
C ALA A 211 -0.59 5.70 17.38
N MET A 212 -0.74 5.13 16.18
CA MET A 212 0.35 5.12 15.19
C MET A 212 0.62 6.50 14.58
N ILE A 213 -0.42 7.35 14.42
CA ILE A 213 -0.26 8.75 14.02
C ILE A 213 0.49 9.53 15.10
N GLU A 214 0.13 9.38 16.38
CA GLU A 214 0.80 10.03 17.50
C GLU A 214 2.27 9.61 17.59
N ARG A 215 2.53 8.31 17.54
CA ARG A 215 3.90 7.77 17.51
C ARG A 215 4.70 8.32 16.33
N ALA A 216 4.11 8.40 15.14
CA ALA A 216 4.75 8.96 13.96
C ALA A 216 5.15 10.44 14.16
N HIS A 217 4.28 11.25 14.79
CA HIS A 217 4.60 12.64 15.14
C HIS A 217 5.74 12.73 16.16
N GLY A 218 5.77 11.82 17.14
CA GLY A 218 6.87 11.74 18.12
C GLY A 218 8.21 11.37 17.50
N ILE A 219 8.23 10.66 16.38
CA ILE A 219 9.46 10.32 15.63
C ILE A 219 9.90 11.50 14.74
N ASP A 220 8.98 12.04 13.94
CA ASP A 220 9.23 13.16 13.03
C ASP A 220 7.89 13.82 12.66
N VAL A 221 7.79 15.14 12.88
CA VAL A 221 6.54 15.88 12.67
C VAL A 221 6.04 15.86 11.21
N ARG A 222 6.94 15.83 10.21
CA ARG A 222 6.55 15.71 8.80
C ARG A 222 6.05 14.32 8.49
N PHE A 223 6.71 13.30 9.05
CA PHE A 223 6.28 11.92 8.91
C PHE A 223 4.90 11.70 9.52
N GLY A 224 4.66 12.19 10.74
CA GLY A 224 3.33 12.19 11.39
C GLY A 224 2.26 12.85 10.50
N ALA A 225 2.52 14.05 10.00
CA ALA A 225 1.61 14.75 9.09
C ALA A 225 1.35 13.97 7.79
N MET A 226 2.35 13.30 7.23
CA MET A 226 2.18 12.44 6.05
C MET A 226 1.23 11.27 6.32
N ILE A 227 1.37 10.59 7.47
CA ILE A 227 0.47 9.48 7.85
C ILE A 227 -0.95 10.00 8.07
N PHE A 228 -1.11 11.11 8.80
CA PHE A 228 -2.42 11.67 9.10
C PHE A 228 -3.17 12.08 7.83
N LEU A 229 -2.52 12.81 6.91
CA LEU A 229 -3.09 13.12 5.60
C LEU A 229 -3.44 11.87 4.77
N SER A 230 -2.69 10.79 4.94
CA SER A 230 -2.95 9.54 4.20
C SER A 230 -4.24 8.87 4.64
N VAL A 231 -4.50 8.85 5.95
CA VAL A 231 -5.77 8.34 6.49
C VAL A 231 -6.91 9.26 6.08
N ALA A 232 -6.68 10.58 6.09
CA ALA A 232 -7.72 11.57 5.81
C ALA A 232 -8.13 11.68 4.33
N PHE A 233 -7.22 11.44 3.40
CA PHE A 233 -7.43 11.68 1.96
C PHE A 233 -7.00 10.51 1.06
N GLY A 234 -6.56 9.39 1.64
CA GLY A 234 -6.15 8.20 0.90
C GLY A 234 -4.95 8.43 -0.02
N LEU A 235 -4.03 9.34 0.33
CA LEU A 235 -2.93 9.74 -0.54
C LEU A 235 -2.00 8.56 -0.87
N ARG A 236 -1.45 8.55 -2.09
CA ARG A 236 -0.38 7.62 -2.46
C ARG A 236 0.92 8.06 -1.79
N ARG A 237 1.83 7.11 -1.50
CA ARG A 237 3.17 7.42 -0.93
C ARG A 237 3.92 8.57 -1.60
N GLN A 238 3.88 8.65 -2.92
CA GLN A 238 4.50 9.77 -3.64
C GLN A 238 3.78 11.09 -3.36
N GLU A 239 2.45 11.09 -3.35
CA GLU A 239 1.63 12.28 -3.11
C GLU A 239 1.89 12.79 -1.69
N GLN A 240 1.96 11.91 -0.69
CA GLN A 240 2.29 12.24 0.70
C GLN A 240 3.61 13.01 0.82
N VAL A 241 4.65 12.55 0.12
CA VAL A 241 5.99 13.15 0.18
C VAL A 241 6.06 14.47 -0.60
N LEU A 242 5.31 14.60 -1.69
CA LEU A 242 5.43 15.76 -2.58
C LEU A 242 4.40 16.85 -2.31
N ILE A 243 3.33 16.55 -1.57
CA ILE A 243 2.25 17.51 -1.32
C ILE A 243 2.79 18.76 -0.64
N ARG A 244 2.34 19.92 -1.14
CA ARG A 244 2.56 21.24 -0.54
C ARG A 244 1.25 21.67 0.13
N PRO A 245 1.08 21.46 1.45
CA PRO A 245 -0.22 21.58 2.12
C PRO A 245 -0.91 22.93 1.89
N HIS A 246 -0.15 24.02 1.97
CA HIS A 246 -0.65 25.38 1.75
C HIS A 246 -1.21 25.63 0.34
N GLN A 247 -0.65 24.98 -0.69
CA GLN A 247 -1.12 25.10 -2.07
C GLN A 247 -2.23 24.08 -2.41
N ALA A 248 -2.20 22.93 -1.73
CA ALA A 248 -3.19 21.88 -1.90
C ALA A 248 -4.53 22.22 -1.25
N ASP A 249 -4.56 23.13 -0.28
CA ASP A 249 -5.79 23.58 0.38
C ASP A 249 -6.65 24.45 -0.57
N GLY A 250 -7.73 23.87 -1.09
CA GLY A 250 -8.72 24.55 -1.90
C GLY A 250 -9.91 25.11 -1.10
N GLY A 251 -9.83 25.11 0.23
CA GLY A 251 -10.93 25.49 1.12
C GLY A 251 -11.92 24.35 1.35
N THR A 252 -12.64 23.93 0.31
CA THR A 252 -13.65 22.86 0.37
C THR A 252 -13.12 21.49 -0.08
N HIS A 253 -11.90 21.44 -0.61
CA HIS A 253 -11.29 20.24 -1.18
C HIS A 253 -9.77 20.28 -1.07
N LEU A 254 -9.15 19.10 -1.02
CA LEU A 254 -7.72 18.92 -1.19
C LEU A 254 -7.40 18.73 -2.68
N ARG A 255 -6.62 19.65 -3.24
CA ARG A 255 -6.17 19.65 -4.63
C ARG A 255 -4.93 18.79 -4.80
N ILE A 256 -5.02 17.75 -5.62
CA ILE A 256 -3.86 17.00 -6.10
C ILE A 256 -3.63 17.37 -7.56
N ARG A 257 -2.44 17.90 -7.87
CA ARG A 257 -2.07 18.45 -9.17
C ARG A 257 -0.82 17.79 -9.76
N ASP A 258 -0.58 18.02 -11.05
CA ASP A 258 0.30 17.26 -11.95
C ASP A 258 1.69 16.88 -11.40
N ASP A 259 2.41 17.81 -10.77
CA ASP A 259 3.77 17.57 -10.28
C ASP A 259 3.81 16.61 -9.06
N ILE A 260 2.67 16.47 -8.37
CA ILE A 260 2.45 15.61 -7.21
C ILE A 260 1.73 14.32 -7.63
N ALA A 261 0.73 14.44 -8.51
CA ALA A 261 -0.19 13.38 -8.91
C ALA A 261 0.54 12.20 -9.56
N LYS A 262 0.20 10.97 -9.14
CA LYS A 262 0.76 9.78 -9.80
C LYS A 262 0.22 9.66 -11.24
N GLY A 263 1.08 10.00 -12.19
CA GLY A 263 0.80 9.86 -13.61
C GLY A 263 0.10 11.07 -14.24
N GLY A 264 0.17 12.25 -13.61
CA GLY A 264 -0.43 13.49 -14.10
C GLY A 264 -1.95 13.39 -14.16
N ARG A 265 -2.56 12.99 -13.03
CA ARG A 265 -4.02 12.85 -12.91
C ARG A 265 -4.49 13.71 -11.77
N ASP A 266 -4.90 14.91 -12.15
CA ASP A 266 -5.46 15.88 -11.23
C ASP A 266 -6.78 15.39 -10.68
N ARG A 267 -7.02 15.72 -9.41
CA ARG A 267 -8.28 15.45 -8.73
C ARG A 267 -8.45 16.36 -7.55
N ASP A 268 -9.70 16.59 -7.21
CA ASP A 268 -10.11 17.29 -6.00
C ASP A 268 -10.77 16.27 -5.06
N ILE A 269 -10.26 16.18 -3.84
CA ILE A 269 -10.80 15.28 -2.82
C ILE A 269 -11.61 16.15 -1.86
N PRO A 270 -12.92 15.96 -1.73
CA PRO A 270 -13.76 16.84 -0.91
C PRO A 270 -13.38 16.74 0.57
N ILE A 271 -13.44 17.88 1.26
CA ILE A 271 -13.31 17.99 2.72
C ILE A 271 -14.73 17.98 3.28
N GLN A 272 -15.19 16.81 3.67
CA GLN A 272 -16.56 16.55 4.13
C GLN A 272 -16.64 16.43 5.66
N HIS A 273 -15.50 16.17 6.31
CA HIS A 273 -15.45 15.90 7.75
C HIS A 273 -14.39 16.73 8.48
N PRO A 274 -14.61 17.08 9.76
CA PRO A 274 -13.66 17.89 10.53
C PRO A 274 -12.25 17.29 10.64
N PHE A 275 -12.11 15.96 10.72
CA PHE A 275 -10.79 15.32 10.79
C PHE A 275 -9.94 15.54 9.53
N GLN A 276 -10.57 15.72 8.37
CA GLN A 276 -9.86 16.03 7.12
C GLN A 276 -9.28 17.43 7.14
N ARG A 277 -10.04 18.39 7.69
CA ARG A 277 -9.57 19.76 7.94
C ARG A 277 -8.44 19.77 8.96
N ALA A 278 -8.60 19.09 10.09
CA ALA A 278 -7.56 18.96 11.11
C ALA A 278 -6.25 18.36 10.57
N ALA A 279 -6.33 17.32 9.72
CA ALA A 279 -5.16 16.73 9.09
C ALA A 279 -4.43 17.70 8.15
N LEU A 280 -5.17 18.52 7.41
CA LEU A 280 -4.61 19.52 6.51
C LEU A 280 -3.98 20.69 7.27
N ASP A 281 -4.62 21.16 8.34
CA ASP A 281 -4.11 22.24 9.17
C ASP A 281 -2.86 21.81 9.96
N ASN A 282 -2.84 20.57 10.48
CA ASN A 282 -1.63 19.94 11.04
C ASN A 282 -0.49 19.92 10.00
N ALA A 283 -0.77 19.48 8.77
CA ALA A 283 0.23 19.45 7.72
C ALA A 283 0.76 20.85 7.34
N LYS A 284 -0.10 21.88 7.37
CA LYS A 284 0.29 23.29 7.17
C LYS A 284 1.17 23.81 8.31
N GLY A 285 0.93 23.37 9.55
CA GLY A 285 1.72 23.77 10.72
C GLY A 285 3.16 23.24 10.71
N VAL A 286 3.43 22.10 10.04
CA VAL A 286 4.76 21.47 10.03
C VAL A 286 5.70 21.94 8.91
N VAL A 287 5.20 22.72 7.94
CA VAL A 287 5.99 23.24 6.81
C VAL A 287 5.67 24.68 6.48
N ARG A 288 6.64 25.40 5.89
CA ARG A 288 6.44 26.77 5.42
C ARG A 288 5.62 26.80 4.13
N GLN A 289 5.07 27.96 3.80
CA GLN A 289 4.37 28.15 2.53
C GLN A 289 5.29 27.83 1.34
N GLY A 290 4.75 27.13 0.35
CA GLY A 290 5.51 26.67 -0.83
C GLY A 290 6.36 25.42 -0.61
N GLU A 291 6.50 24.94 0.61
CA GLU A 291 7.29 23.76 0.93
C GLU A 291 6.44 22.48 0.86
N SER A 292 7.04 21.38 0.40
CA SER A 292 6.43 20.05 0.46
C SER A 292 6.63 19.40 1.82
N LEU A 293 5.79 18.43 2.19
CA LEU A 293 6.03 17.60 3.39
C LEU A 293 7.33 16.79 3.32
N GLY A 294 7.83 16.47 2.13
CA GLY A 294 9.11 15.79 1.95
C GLY A 294 10.24 16.53 2.65
N TRP A 295 11.22 15.78 3.15
CA TRP A 295 12.33 16.39 3.87
C TRP A 295 13.22 17.22 2.92
N PRO A 296 13.67 18.41 3.34
CA PRO A 296 14.50 19.30 2.53
C PRO A 296 15.82 18.64 2.08
N ARG A 297 16.38 19.16 0.98
CA ARG A 297 17.68 18.74 0.42
C ARG A 297 17.76 17.25 0.02
N ARG A 298 16.62 16.57 -0.07
CA ARG A 298 16.52 15.20 -0.58
C ARG A 298 15.81 15.19 -1.93
N SER A 299 16.33 14.38 -2.85
CA SER A 299 15.60 14.07 -4.08
C SER A 299 14.30 13.34 -3.75
N LYS A 300 13.31 13.41 -4.66
CA LYS A 300 12.06 12.64 -4.57
C LYS A 300 12.29 11.16 -4.21
N GLN A 301 13.28 10.52 -4.86
CA GLN A 301 13.58 9.11 -4.62
C GLN A 301 14.19 8.88 -3.23
N ALA A 302 15.04 9.81 -2.76
CA ALA A 302 15.60 9.75 -1.42
C ALA A 302 14.51 9.96 -0.35
N ASN A 303 13.59 10.89 -0.54
CA ASN A 303 12.45 11.09 0.36
C ASN A 303 11.53 9.86 0.41
N ILE A 304 11.22 9.24 -0.74
CA ILE A 304 10.43 8.00 -0.77
C ILE A 304 11.12 6.85 -0.01
N ARG A 305 12.45 6.74 -0.11
CA ARG A 305 13.22 5.74 0.65
C ARG A 305 13.23 6.06 2.14
N HIS A 306 13.40 7.32 2.51
CA HIS A 306 13.40 7.73 3.91
C HIS A 306 12.04 7.51 4.57
N TYR A 307 10.94 7.83 3.89
CA TYR A 307 9.59 7.47 4.33
C TYR A 307 9.44 5.96 4.56
N ALA A 308 9.91 5.14 3.62
CA ALA A 308 9.84 3.68 3.75
C ALA A 308 10.71 3.15 4.90
N TYR A 309 11.86 3.79 5.15
CA TYR A 309 12.73 3.50 6.29
C TYR A 309 12.02 3.81 7.61
N LEU A 310 11.45 5.02 7.78
CA LEU A 310 10.74 5.39 9.01
C LEU A 310 9.55 4.47 9.29
N MET A 311 8.77 4.16 8.26
CA MET A 311 7.66 3.21 8.34
C MET A 311 8.09 1.84 8.84
N ARG A 312 9.19 1.29 8.31
CA ARG A 312 9.66 -0.06 8.64
C ARG A 312 10.39 -0.12 9.98
N GLU A 313 11.33 0.80 10.22
CA GLU A 313 12.23 0.73 11.37
C GLU A 313 11.62 1.34 12.63
N HIS A 314 10.80 2.38 12.51
CA HIS A 314 10.33 3.13 13.66
C HIS A 314 8.85 2.89 14.00
N LEU A 315 8.01 2.58 13.01
CA LEU A 315 6.62 2.15 13.23
C LEU A 315 6.43 0.62 13.15
N HIS A 316 7.46 -0.12 12.73
CA HIS A 316 7.39 -1.56 12.52
C HIS A 316 6.25 -1.99 11.57
N ILE A 317 5.85 -1.12 10.64
CA ILE A 317 4.80 -1.43 9.67
C ILE A 317 5.41 -2.15 8.48
N SER A 318 5.16 -3.45 8.41
CA SER A 318 5.52 -4.31 7.28
C SER A 318 4.65 -5.56 7.24
N LYS A 319 4.56 -6.20 6.07
CA LYS A 319 3.77 -7.43 5.91
C LYS A 319 4.16 -8.51 6.94
N LYS A 320 5.45 -8.57 7.33
CA LYS A 320 5.95 -9.54 8.30
C LYS A 320 5.64 -9.14 9.74
N ALA A 321 5.79 -7.86 10.09
CA ALA A 321 5.71 -7.39 11.48
C ALA A 321 4.28 -7.03 11.91
N SER A 322 3.50 -6.40 11.03
CA SER A 322 2.18 -5.86 11.36
C SER A 322 1.05 -6.38 10.45
N GLY A 323 1.35 -7.33 9.55
CA GLY A 323 0.38 -7.85 8.57
C GLY A 323 -0.01 -6.86 7.44
N CYS A 324 0.28 -5.57 7.61
CA CYS A 324 -0.05 -4.49 6.69
C CYS A 324 1.20 -3.77 6.15
N VAL A 325 1.00 -2.78 5.28
CA VAL A 325 2.06 -1.93 4.74
C VAL A 325 1.58 -0.48 4.67
N ALA A 326 2.48 0.47 4.42
CA ALA A 326 2.13 1.89 4.26
C ALA A 326 0.95 2.15 3.30
N HIS A 327 0.87 1.41 2.19
CA HIS A 327 -0.22 1.56 1.22
C HIS A 327 -1.58 1.11 1.77
N GLY A 328 -1.60 0.40 2.90
CA GLY A 328 -2.80 0.05 3.66
C GLY A 328 -3.58 1.25 4.17
N LEU A 329 -2.93 2.39 4.45
CA LEU A 329 -3.60 3.65 4.81
C LEU A 329 -4.57 4.15 3.73
N ARG A 330 -4.30 3.79 2.47
CA ARG A 330 -5.21 4.11 1.37
C ARG A 330 -6.42 3.17 1.31
N ALA A 331 -6.26 1.93 1.77
CA ALA A 331 -7.40 1.02 1.98
C ALA A 331 -8.22 1.49 3.19
N GLU A 332 -7.56 1.87 4.29
CA GLU A 332 -8.16 2.52 5.47
C GLU A 332 -9.05 3.69 5.07
N TYR A 333 -8.52 4.67 4.34
CA TYR A 333 -9.33 5.79 3.81
C TYR A 333 -10.53 5.29 3.00
N SER A 334 -10.33 4.31 2.10
CA SER A 334 -11.38 3.83 1.21
C SER A 334 -12.51 3.14 1.97
N GLU A 335 -12.16 2.37 2.99
CA GLU A 335 -13.10 1.70 3.90
C GLU A 335 -13.84 2.75 4.74
N ASN A 336 -13.13 3.71 5.34
CA ASN A 336 -13.73 4.74 6.19
C ASN A 336 -14.70 5.65 5.42
N VAL A 337 -14.35 6.14 4.23
CA VAL A 337 -15.26 7.02 3.47
C VAL A 337 -16.49 6.29 2.95
N THR A 338 -16.40 4.99 2.68
CA THR A 338 -17.57 4.21 2.27
C THR A 338 -18.48 3.92 3.45
N LEU A 339 -17.91 3.58 4.63
CA LEU A 339 -18.65 3.45 5.87
C LEU A 339 -19.37 4.76 6.27
N LEU A 340 -18.68 5.90 6.18
CA LEU A 340 -19.25 7.22 6.44
C LEU A 340 -20.38 7.57 5.47
N ALA A 341 -20.36 7.01 4.25
CA ALA A 341 -21.44 7.14 3.27
C ALA A 341 -22.57 6.10 3.45
N GLY A 342 -22.49 5.26 4.49
CA GLY A 342 -23.46 4.22 4.82
C GLY A 342 -23.30 2.91 4.03
N LEU A 343 -22.17 2.70 3.36
CA LEU A 343 -21.87 1.48 2.61
C LEU A 343 -20.81 0.65 3.32
N VAL A 344 -21.17 -0.54 3.82
CA VAL A 344 -20.19 -1.49 4.35
C VAL A 344 -19.45 -2.17 3.19
N PRO A 345 -18.11 -2.09 3.12
CA PRO A 345 -17.30 -2.78 2.12
C PRO A 345 -17.42 -4.31 2.17
N PRO A 346 -17.33 -5.02 1.02
CA PRO A 346 -17.25 -6.47 0.96
C PRO A 346 -16.09 -7.08 1.76
N VAL A 347 -14.95 -6.38 1.81
CA VAL A 347 -13.80 -6.80 2.63
C VAL A 347 -14.09 -6.76 4.14
N LEU A 348 -15.11 -6.00 4.56
CA LEU A 348 -15.63 -5.91 5.93
C LEU A 348 -16.94 -6.69 6.12
N GLY A 349 -17.32 -7.54 5.15
CA GLY A 349 -18.51 -8.39 5.23
C GLY A 349 -19.78 -7.82 4.59
N GLY A 350 -19.74 -6.59 4.08
CA GLY A 350 -20.89 -5.97 3.44
C GLY A 350 -21.37 -6.69 2.17
N ASP A 351 -22.69 -6.77 1.98
CA ASP A 351 -23.33 -7.36 0.81
C ASP A 351 -23.91 -6.31 -0.16
N LYS A 352 -24.33 -6.76 -1.35
CA LYS A 352 -24.86 -5.88 -2.41
C LYS A 352 -26.26 -5.34 -2.14
N GLY A 353 -27.00 -5.95 -1.21
CA GLY A 353 -28.38 -5.65 -0.86
C GLY A 353 -28.55 -4.60 0.25
N GLN A 354 -27.44 -4.14 0.85
CA GLN A 354 -27.46 -3.07 1.87
C GLN A 354 -28.15 -1.78 1.42
N MET A 355 -28.16 -1.48 0.12
CA MET A 355 -28.78 -0.27 -0.42
C MET A 355 -29.10 -0.42 -1.92
N PRO A 356 -29.94 0.46 -2.49
CA PRO A 356 -30.25 0.45 -3.91
C PRO A 356 -28.97 0.53 -4.79
N PRO A 357 -28.93 -0.16 -5.95
CA PRO A 357 -27.76 -0.19 -6.82
C PRO A 357 -27.23 1.20 -7.21
N ALA A 358 -28.12 2.13 -7.54
CA ALA A 358 -27.76 3.49 -7.93
C ALA A 358 -27.00 4.24 -6.82
N ARG A 359 -27.46 4.13 -5.57
CA ARG A 359 -26.79 4.76 -4.41
C ARG A 359 -25.42 4.13 -4.16
N ARG A 360 -25.33 2.80 -4.21
CA ARG A 360 -24.06 2.07 -4.06
C ARG A 360 -23.07 2.46 -5.16
N GLU A 361 -23.53 2.60 -6.39
CA GLU A 361 -22.68 2.95 -7.54
C GLU A 361 -22.21 4.40 -7.47
N ALA A 362 -23.05 5.33 -7.01
CA ALA A 362 -22.64 6.71 -6.73
C ALA A 362 -21.52 6.77 -5.68
N ILE A 363 -21.63 6.03 -4.57
CA ILE A 363 -20.58 5.95 -3.55
C ILE A 363 -19.28 5.36 -4.11
N GLN A 364 -19.37 4.28 -4.90
CA GLN A 364 -18.19 3.68 -5.53
C GLN A 364 -17.55 4.60 -6.58
N GLN A 365 -18.35 5.39 -7.28
CA GLN A 365 -17.88 6.37 -8.25
C GLN A 365 -17.15 7.53 -7.55
N GLN A 366 -17.75 8.10 -6.50
CA GLN A 366 -17.11 9.13 -5.67
C GLN A 366 -15.78 8.62 -5.09
N LEU A 367 -15.76 7.40 -4.54
CA LEU A 367 -14.51 6.80 -4.07
C LEU A 367 -13.48 6.65 -5.20
N SER A 368 -13.90 6.20 -6.38
CA SER A 368 -13.01 6.09 -7.54
C SER A 368 -12.37 7.44 -7.89
N GLU A 369 -13.17 8.51 -7.90
CA GLU A 369 -12.74 9.89 -8.19
C GLU A 369 -11.79 10.42 -7.12
N ASN A 370 -12.11 10.26 -5.84
CA ASN A 370 -11.24 10.61 -4.71
C ASN A 370 -9.88 9.89 -4.81
N LEU A 371 -9.89 8.65 -5.30
CA LEU A 371 -8.71 7.85 -5.55
C LEU A 371 -7.99 8.22 -6.87
N GLY A 372 -8.52 9.11 -7.71
CA GLY A 372 -7.92 9.54 -8.98
C GLY A 372 -8.08 8.51 -10.09
N HIS A 373 -9.24 7.89 -10.16
CA HIS A 373 -9.64 6.90 -11.15
C HIS A 373 -11.00 7.23 -11.75
N ASN A 374 -11.18 6.93 -13.04
CA ASN A 374 -12.46 7.10 -13.74
C ASN A 374 -13.25 5.80 -13.88
N ARG A 375 -12.88 4.75 -13.12
CA ARG A 375 -13.44 3.40 -13.24
C ARG A 375 -13.68 2.82 -11.86
N THR A 376 -14.95 2.62 -11.52
CA THR A 376 -15.39 2.00 -10.26
C THR A 376 -14.70 0.68 -9.96
N ARG A 377 -14.43 -0.17 -10.96
CA ARG A 377 -13.76 -1.48 -10.76
C ARG A 377 -12.40 -1.38 -10.03
N VAL A 378 -11.72 -0.22 -10.08
CA VAL A 378 -10.45 -0.02 -9.36
C VAL A 378 -10.64 0.01 -7.84
N THR A 379 -11.80 0.45 -7.35
CA THR A 379 -12.10 0.48 -5.90
C THR A 379 -12.05 -0.91 -5.29
N GLY A 380 -12.35 -1.96 -6.07
CA GLY A 380 -12.33 -3.33 -5.58
C GLY A 380 -10.96 -3.85 -5.15
N ALA A 381 -9.86 -3.17 -5.50
CA ALA A 381 -8.54 -3.45 -4.94
C ALA A 381 -8.40 -3.05 -3.45
N TYR A 382 -9.32 -2.20 -2.96
CA TYR A 382 -9.39 -1.66 -1.61
C TYR A 382 -10.62 -2.21 -0.88
N ILE A 383 -11.82 -1.98 -1.42
CA ILE A 383 -13.09 -2.35 -0.75
C ILE A 383 -13.63 -3.73 -1.12
N GLY A 384 -12.98 -4.46 -2.03
CA GLY A 384 -13.46 -5.75 -2.52
C GLY A 384 -14.55 -5.64 -3.59
N SER A 385 -15.23 -6.74 -3.89
CA SER A 385 -16.23 -6.80 -4.97
C SER A 385 -17.60 -7.18 -4.43
N PHE A 386 -18.61 -6.38 -4.78
CA PHE A 386 -20.02 -6.70 -4.56
C PHE A 386 -20.58 -7.70 -5.58
N ARG A 387 -19.79 -8.08 -6.61
CA ARG A 387 -20.12 -9.21 -7.48
C ARG A 387 -19.87 -10.49 -6.71
N VAL A 388 -20.87 -11.37 -6.71
CA VAL A 388 -20.83 -12.68 -6.03
C VAL A 388 -19.57 -13.43 -6.45
N HIS A 389 -18.65 -13.59 -5.51
CA HIS A 389 -17.65 -14.65 -5.54
C HIS A 389 -18.06 -15.65 -4.46
N PRO A 390 -17.85 -16.97 -4.66
CA PRO A 390 -17.99 -17.93 -3.59
C PRO A 390 -17.14 -17.42 -2.42
N ARG A 391 -17.80 -17.09 -1.31
CA ARG A 391 -17.10 -16.69 -0.09
C ARG A 391 -16.30 -17.92 0.33
N VAL A 392 -14.96 -17.81 0.36
CA VAL A 392 -14.18 -18.77 1.13
C VAL A 392 -14.58 -18.53 2.59
N PRO A 393 -15.17 -19.50 3.29
CA PRO A 393 -15.47 -19.34 4.70
C PRO A 393 -14.13 -19.09 5.40
N VAL A 394 -13.97 -17.90 5.94
CA VAL A 394 -12.91 -17.67 6.91
C VAL A 394 -13.35 -18.45 8.13
N ALA A 395 -12.59 -19.45 8.55
CA ALA A 395 -12.71 -19.98 9.91
C ALA A 395 -12.38 -18.82 10.84
N ARG A 396 -13.41 -18.12 11.31
CA ARG A 396 -13.29 -17.07 12.31
C ARG A 396 -13.35 -17.78 13.65
N GLU A 397 -12.34 -17.58 14.49
CA GLU A 397 -12.24 -18.16 15.85
C GLU A 397 -13.41 -17.77 16.77
N ASN A 398 -14.32 -16.90 16.30
CA ASN A 398 -15.49 -16.43 17.03
C ASN A 398 -16.81 -16.94 16.40
N THR A 399 -16.86 -18.19 15.97
CA THR A 399 -18.07 -18.75 15.35
C THR A 399 -18.41 -20.11 15.95
N ILE A 400 -19.66 -20.25 16.41
CA ILE A 400 -20.20 -21.50 16.94
C ILE A 400 -21.11 -22.11 15.88
N VAL A 401 -20.91 -23.39 15.55
CA VAL A 401 -21.73 -24.10 14.56
C VAL A 401 -22.46 -25.25 15.24
N TYR A 402 -23.79 -25.31 15.08
CA TYR A 402 -24.62 -26.38 15.63
C TYR A 402 -25.74 -26.74 14.66
N ARG A 403 -25.86 -28.03 14.30
CA ARG A 403 -26.89 -28.58 13.38
C ARG A 403 -27.10 -27.76 12.09
N GLY A 404 -26.01 -27.26 11.50
CA GLY A 404 -26.05 -26.47 10.26
C GLY A 404 -26.35 -24.97 10.43
N TYR A 405 -26.62 -24.52 11.65
CA TYR A 405 -26.75 -23.10 12.01
C TYR A 405 -25.43 -22.53 12.50
N THR A 406 -25.18 -21.25 12.24
CA THR A 406 -23.92 -20.58 12.56
C THR A 406 -24.17 -19.31 13.36
N LEU A 407 -23.61 -19.26 14.55
CA LEU A 407 -23.65 -18.11 15.44
C LEU A 407 -22.33 -17.35 15.36
N ASN A 408 -22.37 -16.09 14.93
CA ASN A 408 -21.22 -15.19 15.00
C ASN A 408 -21.16 -14.56 16.38
N VAL A 409 -20.05 -14.75 17.09
CA VAL A 409 -19.89 -14.31 18.47
C VAL A 409 -19.02 -13.05 18.51
N THR A 410 -19.44 -12.06 19.28
CA THR A 410 -18.73 -10.81 19.55
C THR A 410 -18.71 -10.55 21.05
N ALA A 411 -17.58 -10.11 21.59
CA ALA A 411 -17.51 -9.64 22.97
C ALA A 411 -17.93 -8.16 23.04
N ASP A 412 -18.92 -7.86 23.87
CA ASP A 412 -19.32 -6.50 24.24
C ASP A 412 -18.61 -6.15 25.55
N PHE A 413 -17.41 -5.59 25.40
CA PHE A 413 -16.54 -5.23 26.53
C PHE A 413 -17.09 -4.08 27.37
N GLN A 414 -17.97 -3.24 26.81
CA GLN A 414 -18.57 -2.12 27.53
C GLN A 414 -19.60 -2.59 28.55
N ASN A 415 -20.32 -3.67 28.23
CA ASN A 415 -21.37 -4.24 29.08
C ASN A 415 -20.99 -5.59 29.70
N ASN A 416 -19.71 -5.98 29.62
CA ASN A 416 -19.15 -7.24 30.12
C ASN A 416 -19.98 -8.49 29.74
N ARG A 417 -20.37 -8.58 28.47
CA ARG A 417 -21.24 -9.65 27.95
C ARG A 417 -20.81 -10.12 26.56
N MET A 418 -21.23 -11.32 26.19
CA MET A 418 -21.05 -11.88 24.86
C MET A 418 -22.35 -11.79 24.06
N VAL A 419 -22.24 -11.39 22.81
CA VAL A 419 -23.34 -11.25 21.87
C VAL A 419 -23.15 -12.23 20.72
N GLY A 420 -24.16 -13.05 20.43
CA GLY A 420 -24.19 -14.01 19.33
C GLY A 420 -25.26 -13.64 18.32
N VAL A 421 -24.92 -13.52 17.05
CA VAL A 421 -25.89 -13.21 15.98
C VAL A 421 -25.97 -14.36 14.97
N LEU A 422 -27.19 -14.81 14.68
CA LEU A 422 -27.43 -15.94 13.80
C LEU A 422 -27.22 -15.57 12.32
N ALA A 423 -26.28 -16.23 11.66
CA ALA A 423 -25.80 -15.82 10.34
C ALA A 423 -26.76 -16.13 9.16
N GLN A 424 -27.71 -17.04 9.35
CA GLN A 424 -28.53 -17.62 8.26
C GLN A 424 -30.00 -17.18 8.23
N VAL A 425 -30.48 -16.36 9.16
CA VAL A 425 -31.88 -15.90 9.15
C VAL A 425 -31.99 -14.48 8.60
N ARG A 426 -33.10 -14.18 7.91
CA ARG A 426 -33.39 -12.82 7.41
C ARG A 426 -33.72 -11.83 8.52
N GLU A 427 -34.13 -12.32 9.68
CA GLU A 427 -34.41 -11.53 10.88
C GLU A 427 -33.20 -11.52 11.81
N HIS A 428 -32.95 -10.39 12.47
CA HIS A 428 -31.85 -10.22 13.41
C HIS A 428 -32.16 -10.96 14.71
N VAL A 429 -31.68 -12.20 14.82
CA VAL A 429 -31.78 -12.99 16.05
C VAL A 429 -30.48 -12.87 16.83
N GLU A 430 -30.56 -12.19 17.96
CA GLU A 430 -29.45 -11.92 18.87
C GLU A 430 -29.58 -12.75 20.15
N PHE A 431 -28.46 -13.32 20.58
CA PHE A 431 -28.31 -14.02 21.85
C PHE A 431 -27.32 -13.25 22.70
N VAL A 432 -27.65 -13.02 23.97
CA VAL A 432 -26.76 -12.33 24.91
C VAL A 432 -26.51 -13.23 26.11
N ALA A 433 -25.26 -13.34 26.57
CA ALA A 433 -24.91 -14.10 27.76
C ALA A 433 -23.65 -13.56 28.44
N ALA A 434 -23.46 -13.85 29.73
CA ALA A 434 -22.27 -13.40 30.46
C ALA A 434 -21.00 -14.19 30.10
N THR A 435 -21.15 -15.42 29.58
CA THR A 435 -20.02 -16.28 29.22
C THR A 435 -20.22 -16.96 27.86
N PRO A 436 -19.15 -17.35 27.15
CA PRO A 436 -19.25 -18.08 25.88
C PRO A 436 -20.02 -19.41 26.00
N THR A 437 -19.83 -20.14 27.09
CA THR A 437 -20.52 -21.42 27.35
C THR A 437 -22.03 -21.24 27.51
N GLN A 438 -22.46 -20.18 28.20
CA GLN A 438 -23.88 -19.83 28.32
C GLN A 438 -24.47 -19.36 26.99
N LEU A 439 -23.70 -18.63 26.19
CA LEU A 439 -24.11 -18.21 24.85
C LEU A 439 -24.32 -19.42 23.94
N GLU A 440 -23.40 -20.38 23.97
CA GLU A 440 -23.50 -21.63 23.21
C GLU A 440 -24.70 -22.47 23.63
N ALA A 441 -24.94 -22.63 24.95
CA ALA A 441 -26.08 -23.39 25.45
C ALA A 441 -27.42 -22.78 25.00
N ARG A 442 -27.57 -21.45 25.11
CA ARG A 442 -28.76 -20.72 24.64
C ARG A 442 -28.98 -20.87 23.14
N PHE A 443 -27.92 -20.79 22.36
CA PHE A 443 -27.98 -20.99 20.92
C PHE A 443 -28.41 -22.42 20.54
N ARG A 444 -27.84 -23.45 21.18
CA ARG A 444 -28.21 -24.85 20.93
C ARG A 444 -29.67 -25.13 21.28
N GLN A 445 -30.12 -24.66 22.45
CA GLN A 445 -31.50 -24.78 22.88
C GLN A 445 -32.48 -24.15 21.87
N ALA A 446 -32.20 -22.92 21.42
CA ALA A 446 -33.05 -22.23 20.45
C ALA A 446 -33.10 -22.95 19.08
N VAL A 447 -32.00 -23.57 18.65
CA VAL A 447 -31.97 -24.39 17.43
C VAL A 447 -32.80 -25.67 17.61
N ASP A 448 -32.68 -26.34 18.76
CA ASP A 448 -33.44 -27.56 19.05
C ASP A 448 -34.95 -27.28 19.19
N GLU A 449 -35.35 -26.17 19.82
CA GLU A 449 -36.75 -25.73 19.92
C GLU A 449 -37.37 -25.40 18.55
N LYS A 450 -36.58 -24.77 17.67
CA LYS A 450 -36.99 -24.47 16.29
C LYS A 450 -37.15 -25.74 15.45
N LEU A 451 -36.27 -26.72 15.62
CA LEU A 451 -36.37 -28.02 14.96
C LEU A 451 -37.52 -28.87 15.53
N ALA A 452 -37.90 -28.65 16.80
CA ALA A 452 -39.06 -29.24 17.45
C ALA A 452 -40.40 -28.53 17.13
N GLY A 453 -40.40 -27.53 16.23
CA GLY A 453 -41.61 -26.87 15.74
C GLY A 453 -42.15 -25.71 16.58
N LYS A 454 -41.41 -25.22 17.59
CA LYS A 454 -41.79 -24.01 18.34
C LYS A 454 -41.12 -22.78 17.70
N SER A 455 -41.93 -21.81 17.26
CA SER A 455 -41.46 -20.56 16.66
C SER A 455 -40.56 -19.77 17.63
N LEU A 456 -39.47 -19.17 17.13
CA LEU A 456 -38.60 -18.27 17.90
C LEU A 456 -39.33 -16.94 18.14
N GLY A 457 -40.07 -16.85 19.25
CA GLY A 457 -40.78 -15.64 19.65
C GLY A 457 -39.82 -14.54 20.11
N GLY A 458 -39.71 -13.48 19.31
CA GLY A 458 -39.30 -12.16 19.78
C GLY A 458 -40.48 -11.44 20.43
N GLY A 459 -40.25 -10.82 21.59
CA GLY A 459 -41.20 -9.91 22.22
C GLY A 459 -40.42 -8.77 22.90
N PRO A 460 -40.79 -7.49 22.68
CA PRO A 460 -40.15 -6.36 23.33
C PRO A 460 -40.62 -6.24 24.79
N LEU A 461 -39.70 -6.00 25.72
CA LEU A 461 -40.05 -5.58 27.08
C LEU A 461 -40.17 -4.04 27.09
N ASP A 462 -41.40 -3.57 27.22
CA ASP A 462 -41.79 -2.17 27.39
C ASP A 462 -41.33 -1.65 28.77
N PRO A 463 -40.90 -0.38 28.92
CA PRO A 463 -40.52 0.19 30.20
C PRO A 463 -41.71 0.99 30.81
N GLY A 464 -42.28 0.52 31.92
CA GLY A 464 -43.01 1.41 32.82
C GLY A 464 -44.18 0.86 33.64
N VAL A 465 -44.06 1.10 34.96
CA VAL A 465 -45.10 1.60 35.89
C VAL A 465 -45.98 0.60 36.68
N SER A 466 -45.63 0.54 37.98
CA SER A 466 -46.44 0.46 39.23
C SER A 466 -47.43 -0.68 39.49
N GLY A 467 -47.32 -1.26 40.69
CA GLY A 467 -48.46 -1.80 41.42
C GLY A 467 -48.12 -2.86 42.46
N ALA A 468 -48.07 -2.43 43.72
CA ALA A 468 -48.00 -3.18 44.99
C ALA A 468 -46.65 -3.82 45.38
#